data_AF-A0A919Y8I9-F1
#
_entry.id   AF-A0A919Y8I9-F1
#
_cell.length_a   1.000
_cell.length_b   1.000
_cell.length_c   1.000
_cell.angle_alpha   90.00
_cell.angle_beta   90.00
_cell.angle_gamma   90.00
#
_symmetry.space_group_name_H-M   'P 1'
#
loop_
_entity.id
_entity.type
_entity.pdbx_description
1 polymer ?
#
loop_
_entity_poly.entity_id
_entity_poly.type
_entity_poly.pdbx_seq_one_letter_code
_entity_poly.pdbx_strand_id
1 'polypeptide(L)' 'MLIGEMNVCLDRESKEMLWAEDDEKYYPLGVNDPDYCVFEFTAKTCNHYFNLEKHIFKIKELSSDAISTM' A
#
# COMPACT_ATOMS: atom_id res chain seq x y z
N MET A 1 -9.89 3.56 7.70
CA MET A 1 -9.62 4.41 6.52
C MET A 1 -8.26 5.05 6.67
N LEU A 2 -7.33 4.70 5.79
CA LEU A 2 -5.99 5.29 5.76
C LEU A 2 -5.98 6.52 4.85
N ILE A 3 -5.24 7.54 5.24
CA ILE A 3 -5.02 8.76 4.45
C ILE A 3 -3.52 8.96 4.36
N GLY A 4 -3.01 9.19 3.15
CA GLY A 4 -1.58 9.14 2.87
C GLY A 4 -1.23 9.71 1.51
N GLU A 5 0.03 9.48 1.13
CA GLU A 5 0.54 9.82 -0.19
C GLU A 5 0.51 8.61 -1.11
N MET A 6 0.34 8.87 -2.41
CA MET A 6 0.34 7.86 -3.45
C MET A 6 1.42 8.20 -4.46
N ASN A 7 2.27 7.23 -4.77
CA ASN A 7 3.29 7.33 -5.81
C ASN A 7 3.02 6.29 -6.88
N VAL A 8 3.29 6.65 -8.14
CA VAL A 8 3.23 5.73 -9.28
C VAL A 8 4.63 5.17 -9.51
N CYS A 9 4.79 3.85 -9.37
CA CYS A 9 6.06 3.16 -9.56
C CYS A 9 6.20 2.73 -11.03
N LEU A 10 7.01 3.46 -11.79
CA LEU A 10 7.22 3.20 -13.22
C LEU A 10 8.41 2.29 -13.49
N ASP A 11 9.29 2.10 -12.50
CA ASP A 11 10.47 1.27 -12.63
C ASP A 11 10.13 -0.21 -12.71
N ARG A 12 10.96 -0.94 -13.48
CA ARG A 12 10.77 -2.37 -13.73
C ARG A 12 10.94 -3.19 -12.44
N GLU A 13 11.83 -2.78 -11.56
CA GLU A 13 12.12 -3.49 -10.30
C GLU A 13 10.87 -3.59 -9.42
N SER A 14 10.18 -2.48 -9.20
CA SER A 14 8.92 -2.46 -8.44
C SER A 14 7.82 -3.28 -9.11
N LYS A 15 7.73 -3.23 -10.44
CA LYS A 15 6.77 -4.02 -11.22
C LYS A 15 7.01 -5.52 -11.12
N GLU A 16 8.27 -5.94 -11.19
CA GLU A 16 8.66 -7.35 -11.03
C GLU A 16 8.49 -7.84 -9.59
N MET A 17 8.81 -7.00 -8.60
CA MET A 17 8.70 -7.33 -7.18
C MET A 17 7.26 -7.64 -6.76
N LEU A 18 6.27 -6.95 -7.34
CA LEU A 18 4.86 -7.08 -6.98
C LEU A 18 4.04 -7.94 -7.96
N TRP A 19 4.67 -8.45 -9.01
CA TRP A 19 4.03 -9.39 -9.93
C TRP A 19 3.74 -10.72 -9.24
N ALA A 20 2.50 -11.21 -9.32
CA ALA A 20 2.06 -12.46 -8.72
C ALA A 20 1.51 -13.45 -9.76
N GLU A 21 1.38 -14.71 -9.35
CA GLU A 21 0.62 -15.70 -10.12
C GLU A 21 -0.83 -15.23 -10.29
N ASP A 22 -1.41 -15.46 -11.48
CA ASP A 22 -2.74 -15.03 -11.93
C ASP A 22 -2.86 -13.55 -12.39
N ASP A 23 -1.81 -12.72 -12.22
CA ASP A 23 -1.82 -11.35 -12.76
C ASP A 23 -1.88 -11.32 -14.30
N GLU A 24 -1.37 -12.37 -14.97
CA GLU A 24 -1.44 -12.51 -16.43
C GLU A 24 -2.87 -12.55 -16.98
N LYS A 25 -3.85 -12.88 -16.13
CA LYS A 25 -5.28 -12.84 -16.50
C LYS A 25 -5.74 -11.42 -16.81
N TYR A 26 -5.18 -10.43 -16.11
CA TYR A 26 -5.49 -9.01 -16.29
C TYR A 26 -4.46 -8.31 -17.19
N TYR A 27 -3.22 -8.76 -17.16
CA TYR A 27 -2.09 -8.19 -17.90
C TYR A 27 -1.43 -9.27 -18.79
N PRO A 28 -2.03 -9.61 -19.94
CA PRO A 28 -1.59 -10.74 -20.77
C PRO A 28 -0.19 -10.57 -21.36
N LEU A 29 0.37 -9.35 -21.38
CA LEU A 29 1.74 -9.08 -21.80
C LEU A 29 2.76 -9.14 -20.64
N GLY A 30 2.31 -9.59 -19.47
CA GLY A 30 3.13 -9.77 -18.27
C GLY A 30 3.54 -8.44 -17.64
N VAL A 31 4.69 -8.45 -16.96
CA VAL A 31 5.28 -7.26 -16.33
C VAL A 31 5.49 -6.08 -17.29
N ASN A 32 5.63 -6.35 -18.60
CA ASN A 32 5.85 -5.32 -19.62
C ASN A 32 4.54 -4.79 -20.23
N ASP A 33 3.38 -5.25 -19.74
CA ASP A 33 2.10 -4.77 -20.21
C ASP A 33 2.00 -3.24 -19.99
N PRO A 34 1.66 -2.45 -21.03
CA PRO A 34 1.54 -1.00 -20.90
C PRO A 34 0.46 -0.59 -19.90
N ASP A 35 -0.52 -1.46 -19.65
CA ASP A 35 -1.61 -1.21 -18.70
C ASP A 35 -1.28 -1.71 -17.29
N TYR A 36 -0.16 -2.43 -17.09
CA TYR A 36 0.30 -2.83 -15.76
C TYR A 36 1.05 -1.68 -15.07
N CYS A 37 0.45 -1.18 -13.98
CA CYS A 37 0.96 -0.09 -13.18
C CYS A 37 0.93 -0.46 -11.70
N VAL A 38 2.01 -0.15 -10.99
CA VAL A 38 2.17 -0.41 -9.57
C VAL A 38 2.14 0.91 -8.82
N PHE A 39 1.57 0.89 -7.62
CA PHE A 39 1.44 2.05 -6.77
C PHE A 39 2.03 1.79 -5.38
N GLU A 40 2.75 2.79 -4.88
CA GLU A 40 3.19 2.82 -3.49
C GLU A 40 2.30 3.79 -2.72
N PHE A 41 1.54 3.26 -1.76
CA PHE A 41 0.75 4.06 -0.83
C PHE A 41 1.43 4.15 0.52
N THR A 42 1.79 5.37 0.93
CA THR A 42 2.38 5.65 2.25
C THR A 42 1.34 6.30 3.17
N ALA A 43 0.83 5.52 4.12
CA ALA A 43 -0.16 5.99 5.09
C ALA A 43 0.44 7.02 6.08
N LYS A 44 -0.28 8.13 6.29
CA LYS A 44 0.09 9.19 7.24
C LYS A 44 -0.85 9.25 8.45
N THR A 45 -2.14 9.05 8.24
CA THR A 45 -3.16 8.99 9.30
C THR A 45 -4.13 7.83 9.07
N CYS A 46 -4.76 7.37 10.14
CA CYS A 46 -5.76 6.31 10.13
C CYS A 46 -7.01 6.76 10.90
N ASN A 47 -8.18 6.60 10.29
CA ASN A 47 -9.48 6.65 10.95
C ASN A 47 -9.98 5.21 11.14
N HIS A 48 -9.98 4.73 12.38
CA HIS A 48 -10.57 3.45 12.76
C HIS A 48 -12.02 3.65 13.17
N TYR A 49 -12.95 2.97 12.50
CA TYR A 49 -14.37 3.06 12.76
C TYR A 49 -14.82 1.77 13.44
N PHE A 50 -15.29 1.87 14.68
CA PHE A 50 -15.71 0.72 15.47
C PHE A 50 -16.81 1.14 16.44
N ASN A 51 -17.87 0.33 16.60
CA ASN A 51 -18.96 0.60 17.53
C ASN A 51 -19.59 2.00 17.39
N LEU A 52 -19.80 2.46 16.15
CA LEU A 52 -20.28 3.82 15.84
C LEU A 52 -19.35 4.96 16.33
N GLU A 53 -18.14 4.64 16.77
CA GLU A 53 -17.09 5.58 17.15
C GLU A 53 -16.02 5.69 16.06
N LYS A 54 -15.36 6.85 16.02
CA LYS A 54 -14.25 7.15 15.11
C LYS A 54 -13.01 7.50 15.93
N HIS A 55 -11.98 6.66 15.83
CA HIS A 55 -10.68 6.91 16.44
C HIS A 55 -9.67 7.32 15.37
N ILE A 56 -8.97 8.44 15.58
CA ILE A 56 -8.02 9.01 14.61
C ILE A 56 -6.62 8.93 15.19
N PHE A 57 -5.69 8.36 14.42
CA PHE A 57 -4.29 8.20 14.83
C PHE A 57 -3.34 8.67 13.72
N LYS A 58 -2.17 9.21 14.09
CA LYS A 58 -1.07 9.40 13.14
C LYS A 58 -0.21 8.14 13.12
N ILE A 59 0.20 7.72 11.93
CA ILE A 59 0.98 6.48 11.77
C ILE A 59 2.34 6.56 12.48
N LYS A 60 2.97 7.75 12.50
CA LYS A 60 4.25 7.98 13.20
C LYS A 60 4.19 7.71 14.72
N GLU A 61 3.02 7.85 15.32
CA GLU A 61 2.83 7.67 16.77
C GLU A 61 2.63 6.18 17.13
N LEU A 62 2.23 5.35 16.17
CA LEU A 62 2.04 3.90 16.35
C LEU A 62 3.36 3.11 16.20
N SER A 63 4.33 3.65 15.47
CA SER A 63 5.62 2.99 15.24
C SER A 63 6.59 3.02 16.43
N SER A 64 6.39 3.92 17.41
CA SER A 64 7.22 3.96 18.63
C SER A 64 6.83 2.87 19.63
N ASP A 65 5.54 2.52 19.70
CA ASP A 65 5.02 1.59 20.72
C ASP A 65 5.18 0.12 20.29
N ALA A 66 5.32 -0.14 18.99
CA ALA A 66 5.55 -1.48 18.45
C ALA A 66 6.96 -2.03 18.73
N ILE A 67 7.92 -1.19 19.14
CA ILE A 67 9.30 -1.60 19.45
C ILE A 67 9.49 -1.86 20.96
N SER A 68 8.57 -1.40 21.82
CA SER A 68 8.70 -1.58 23.29
C SER A 68 8.14 -2.91 23.83
N THR A 69 7.64 -3.81 22.98
CA THR A 69 7.05 -5.10 23.40
C THR A 69 7.79 -6.32 22.83
N MET A 70 9.08 -6.20 22.53
CA MET A 70 9.97 -7.37 22.28
C MET A 70 11.10 -7.43 23.30
#